data_AF-A0A2P8GUM1-F1
#
_entry.id   AF-A0A2P8GUM1-F1
#
_cell.length_a   1.000
_cell.length_b   1.000
_cell.length_c   1.000
_cell.angle_alpha   90.00
_cell.angle_beta   90.00
_cell.angle_gamma   90.00
#
_symmetry.space_group_name_H-M   'P 1'
#
loop_
_entity.id
_entity.type
_entity.pdbx_description
1 polymer ?
#
loop_
_entity_poly.entity_id
_entity_poly.type
_entity_poly.pdbx_seq_one_letter_code
_entity_poly.pdbx_strand_id
1 'polypeptide(L)'
;MAELNSTPATSYARAAREWAPLDWWKLEARALHHLPRLRRALAFFAPSAAWRDLGASVAPAWGCLVTLSHIASFVLPIIAFLLIVPWVFDRDDIAQVGVAGILAGIAAVLGGNGLITEVRESLGTDPGIHRLLGALHLIPSVLAAGVAVLAISEEAAAGAFGVLGLVADVVVGLLHFLLFRGPAHRGSDRWRRNLKRLEEAVESMPPAERARVSADLQGALEVLAERGLIDGAEWDRARGVRIGLLGISMAPREDMTPR
;
A
#
# COMPACT_ATOMS: atom_id res chain seq x y z
N MET A 1 3.90 -37.00 26.06
CA MET A 1 3.61 -37.41 24.67
C MET A 1 2.55 -36.54 23.95
N ALA A 2 2.06 -35.43 24.52
CA ALA A 2 1.02 -34.57 23.91
C ALA A 2 1.54 -33.28 23.23
N GLU A 3 2.87 -33.06 23.21
CA GLU A 3 3.47 -31.80 22.72
C GLU A 3 3.87 -31.82 21.23
N LEU A 4 3.83 -32.96 20.55
CA LEU A 4 4.35 -33.08 19.17
C LEU A 4 3.37 -32.67 18.06
N ASN A 5 2.12 -32.32 18.39
CA ASN A 5 1.07 -31.96 17.42
C ASN A 5 0.46 -30.58 17.66
N SER A 6 1.06 -29.71 18.48
CA SER A 6 0.47 -28.40 18.72
C SER A 6 0.66 -27.50 17.50
N THR A 7 -0.42 -27.33 16.75
CA THR A 7 -0.50 -26.42 15.62
C THR A 7 -0.34 -24.96 16.11
N PRO A 8 0.09 -24.02 15.25
CA PRO A 8 0.57 -22.72 15.73
C PRO A 8 -0.47 -21.85 16.44
N ALA A 9 -1.74 -21.90 16.03
CA ALA A 9 -2.80 -21.14 16.72
C ALA A 9 -3.11 -21.76 18.09
N THR A 10 -3.21 -23.09 18.16
CA THR A 10 -3.41 -23.82 19.43
C THR A 10 -2.26 -23.58 20.40
N SER A 11 -1.02 -23.57 19.91
CA SER A 11 0.16 -23.24 20.73
C SER A 11 0.10 -21.82 21.28
N TYR A 12 -0.34 -20.87 20.46
CA TYR A 12 -0.56 -19.48 20.88
C TYR A 12 -1.63 -19.38 21.97
N ALA A 13 -2.77 -20.05 21.79
CA ALA A 13 -3.85 -20.09 22.77
C ALA A 13 -3.41 -20.69 24.12
N ARG A 14 -2.53 -21.71 24.13
CA ARG A 14 -1.97 -22.28 25.36
C ARG A 14 -1.00 -21.35 26.08
N ALA A 15 -0.28 -20.52 25.33
CA ALA A 15 0.70 -19.58 25.88
C ALA A 15 0.07 -18.28 26.38
N ALA A 16 -1.12 -17.92 25.88
CA ALA A 16 -1.83 -16.69 26.27
C ALA A 16 -2.12 -16.68 27.78
N ARG A 17 -1.94 -15.52 28.44
CA ARG A 17 -2.30 -15.35 29.87
C ARG A 17 -3.55 -14.52 30.05
N GLU A 18 -3.80 -13.64 29.09
CA GLU A 18 -4.93 -12.73 29.00
C GLU A 18 -5.41 -12.77 27.55
N TRP A 19 -6.64 -12.31 27.32
CA TRP A 19 -7.22 -12.24 26.00
C TRP A 19 -7.78 -10.86 25.74
N ALA A 20 -7.22 -10.19 24.74
CA ALA A 20 -7.64 -8.86 24.31
C ALA A 20 -8.18 -8.91 22.88
N PRO A 21 -8.93 -7.88 22.43
CA PRO A 21 -9.48 -7.84 21.06
C PRO A 21 -8.42 -8.06 19.95
N LEU A 22 -7.19 -7.57 20.17
CA LEU A 22 -6.09 -7.75 19.21
C LEU A 22 -5.68 -9.22 19.04
N ASP A 23 -5.90 -10.06 20.04
CA ASP A 23 -5.45 -11.44 20.04
C ASP A 23 -6.28 -12.33 19.10
N TRP A 24 -7.51 -11.93 18.77
CA TRP A 24 -8.30 -12.54 17.69
C TRP A 24 -7.59 -12.46 16.33
N TRP A 25 -7.00 -11.30 16.03
CA TRP A 25 -6.22 -11.09 14.80
C TRP A 25 -4.95 -11.92 14.79
N LYS A 26 -4.24 -11.97 15.92
CA LYS A 26 -3.00 -12.75 16.04
C LYS A 26 -3.27 -14.24 15.95
N LEU A 27 -4.34 -14.73 16.57
CA LEU A 27 -4.74 -16.13 16.53
C LEU A 27 -4.94 -16.61 15.09
N GLU A 28 -5.74 -15.86 14.31
CA GLU A 28 -5.97 -16.14 12.91
C GLU A 28 -4.68 -16.03 12.08
N ALA A 29 -3.84 -15.03 12.34
CA ALA A 29 -2.55 -14.90 11.69
C ALA A 29 -1.62 -16.12 11.92
N ARG A 30 -1.66 -16.73 13.11
CA ARG A 30 -0.89 -17.95 13.44
C ARG A 30 -1.45 -19.18 12.75
N ALA A 31 -2.77 -19.35 12.71
CA ALA A 31 -3.38 -20.44 11.94
C ALA A 31 -2.98 -20.35 10.45
N LEU A 32 -2.91 -19.13 9.93
CA LEU A 32 -2.56 -18.82 8.54
C LEU A 32 -1.05 -18.70 8.27
N HIS A 33 -0.17 -19.06 9.21
CA HIS A 33 1.28 -18.78 9.11
C HIS A 33 1.93 -19.25 7.79
N HIS A 34 1.49 -20.39 7.23
CA HIS A 34 1.96 -21.00 5.99
C HIS A 34 1.33 -20.41 4.72
N LEU A 35 0.40 -19.46 4.86
CA LEU A 35 -0.39 -18.86 3.77
C LEU A 35 -0.11 -17.34 3.66
N PRO A 36 1.09 -16.93 3.18
CA PRO A 36 1.52 -15.53 3.19
C PRO A 36 0.69 -14.62 2.27
N ARG A 37 0.01 -15.18 1.26
CA ARG A 37 -0.93 -14.41 0.41
C ARG A 37 -2.20 -14.05 1.18
N LEU A 38 -2.75 -15.02 1.92
CA LEU A 38 -3.97 -14.82 2.70
C LEU A 38 -3.74 -13.90 3.89
N ARG A 39 -2.60 -14.05 4.59
CA ARG A 39 -2.19 -13.12 5.66
C ARG A 39 -2.03 -11.67 5.16
N ARG A 40 -1.50 -11.48 3.95
CA ARG A 40 -1.42 -10.14 3.32
C ARG A 40 -2.79 -9.57 2.96
N ALA A 41 -3.69 -10.39 2.43
CA ALA A 41 -5.07 -9.95 2.17
C ALA A 41 -5.78 -9.55 3.48
N LEU A 42 -5.57 -10.31 4.55
CA LEU A 42 -6.13 -10.03 5.88
C LEU A 42 -5.52 -8.78 6.53
N ALA A 43 -4.24 -8.47 6.29
CA ALA A 43 -3.54 -7.31 6.85
C ALA A 43 -4.21 -5.97 6.53
N PHE A 44 -4.91 -5.88 5.39
CA PHE A 44 -5.67 -4.68 5.02
C PHE A 44 -6.73 -4.31 6.08
N PHE A 45 -7.33 -5.31 6.71
CA PHE A 45 -8.41 -5.17 7.68
C PHE A 45 -7.93 -5.01 9.11
N ALA A 46 -6.71 -5.48 9.39
CA ALA A 46 -6.20 -5.59 10.73
C ALA A 46 -5.73 -4.24 11.30
N PRO A 47 -5.83 -4.03 12.63
CA PRO A 47 -5.17 -2.92 13.30
C PRO A 47 -3.66 -2.95 13.06
N SER A 48 -3.01 -1.79 13.02
CA SER A 48 -1.56 -1.69 12.80
C SER A 48 -0.74 -2.52 13.82
N ALA A 49 -1.23 -2.63 15.05
CA ALA A 49 -0.61 -3.45 16.10
C ALA A 49 -0.58 -4.97 15.77
N ALA A 50 -1.45 -5.47 14.88
CA ALA A 50 -1.46 -6.88 14.43
C ALA A 50 -0.62 -7.11 13.16
N TRP A 51 -0.12 -6.05 12.51
CA TRP A 51 0.58 -6.17 11.23
C TRP A 51 1.87 -6.98 11.33
N ARG A 52 2.54 -6.97 12.48
CA ARG A 52 3.75 -7.78 12.68
C ARG A 52 3.46 -9.28 12.55
N ASP A 53 2.32 -9.74 13.05
CA ASP A 53 1.90 -11.14 12.96
C ASP A 53 1.30 -11.48 11.59
N LEU A 54 0.84 -10.50 10.80
CA LEU A 54 0.25 -10.71 9.48
C LEU A 54 1.24 -10.52 8.33
N GLY A 55 2.21 -9.62 8.47
CA GLY A 55 3.16 -9.21 7.43
C GLY A 55 4.54 -9.87 7.51
N ALA A 56 4.76 -10.85 8.39
CA ALA A 56 6.09 -11.35 8.77
C ALA A 56 6.91 -12.03 7.65
N SER A 57 6.45 -12.06 6.41
CA SER A 57 7.22 -12.58 5.28
C SER A 57 7.34 -11.50 4.22
N VAL A 58 8.57 -11.03 4.00
CA VAL A 58 8.99 -10.24 2.84
C VAL A 58 8.69 -8.73 2.93
N ALA A 59 9.27 -8.02 3.90
CA ALA A 59 9.70 -6.65 3.61
C ALA A 59 11.06 -6.79 2.90
N PRO A 60 11.15 -6.69 1.57
CA PRO A 60 12.44 -6.76 0.90
C PRO A 60 13.35 -5.66 1.46
N ALA A 61 14.65 -5.92 1.59
CA ALA A 61 15.64 -4.94 2.04
C ALA A 61 15.60 -3.62 1.24
N TRP A 62 15.02 -3.67 0.04
CA TRP A 62 14.77 -2.55 -0.86
C TRP A 62 13.56 -1.68 -0.49
N GLY A 63 12.71 -2.06 0.48
CA GLY A 63 11.48 -1.33 0.80
C GLY A 63 11.71 0.13 1.23
N CYS A 64 12.81 0.41 1.94
CA CYS A 64 13.21 1.78 2.28
C CYS A 64 13.57 2.58 1.02
N LEU A 65 14.39 2.00 0.13
CA LEU A 65 14.80 2.64 -1.14
C LEU A 65 13.62 2.88 -2.08
N VAL A 66 12.67 1.95 -2.13
CA VAL A 66 11.41 2.11 -2.89
C VAL A 66 10.54 3.23 -2.31
N THR A 67 10.48 3.34 -0.98
CA THR A 67 9.75 4.44 -0.34
C THR A 67 10.40 5.78 -0.65
N LEU A 68 11.73 5.87 -0.56
CA LEU A 68 12.48 7.06 -0.92
C LEU A 68 12.34 7.42 -2.41
N SER A 69 12.32 6.43 -3.31
CA SER A 69 12.13 6.69 -4.74
C SER A 69 10.74 7.23 -5.04
N HIS A 70 9.70 6.77 -4.33
CA HIS A 70 8.37 7.36 -4.45
C HIS A 70 8.35 8.80 -3.96
N ILE A 71 8.99 9.09 -2.81
CA ILE A 71 9.11 10.47 -2.30
C ILE A 71 9.83 11.37 -3.30
N ALA A 72 10.95 10.90 -3.83
CA ALA A 72 11.71 11.63 -4.82
C ALA A 72 10.89 11.91 -6.09
N SER A 73 10.06 10.97 -6.55
CA SER A 73 9.31 11.15 -7.81
C SER A 73 8.41 12.39 -7.80
N PHE A 74 7.80 12.75 -6.67
CA PHE A 74 6.92 13.93 -6.59
C PHE A 74 7.58 15.18 -5.99
N VAL A 75 8.70 15.05 -5.26
CA VAL A 75 9.44 16.20 -4.73
C VAL A 75 10.34 16.84 -5.80
N LEU A 76 10.99 16.02 -6.63
CA LEU A 76 11.94 16.50 -7.62
C LEU A 76 11.33 17.45 -8.68
N PRO A 77 10.10 17.24 -9.21
CA PRO A 77 9.46 18.21 -10.10
C PRO A 77 9.26 19.58 -9.45
N ILE A 78 8.90 19.59 -8.15
CA ILE A 78 8.74 20.82 -7.37
C ILE A 78 10.09 21.53 -7.21
N ILE A 79 11.15 20.79 -6.89
CA ILE A 79 12.51 21.37 -6.79
C ILE A 79 12.96 21.91 -8.16
N ALA A 80 12.75 21.17 -9.25
CA ALA A 80 13.08 21.62 -10.60
C ALA A 80 12.37 22.94 -10.94
N PHE A 81 11.08 23.04 -10.62
CA PHE A 81 10.30 24.27 -10.74
C PHE A 81 10.87 25.41 -9.89
N LEU A 82 11.11 25.18 -8.59
CA LEU A 82 11.62 26.20 -7.68
C LEU A 82 13.04 26.68 -8.03
N LEU A 83 13.83 25.87 -8.74
CA LEU A 83 15.16 26.26 -9.21
C LEU A 83 15.11 27.23 -10.39
N ILE A 84 14.12 27.08 -11.29
CA ILE A 84 14.10 27.83 -12.55
C ILE A 84 13.14 29.03 -12.51
N VAL A 85 12.03 28.94 -11.78
CA VAL A 85 11.03 30.02 -11.75
C VAL A 85 11.51 31.35 -11.16
N PRO A 86 12.40 31.40 -10.16
CA PRO A 86 12.93 32.67 -9.65
C PRO A 86 13.56 33.54 -10.74
N TRP A 87 14.16 32.94 -11.78
CA TRP A 87 14.75 33.64 -12.92
C TRP A 87 13.75 34.55 -13.65
N VAL A 88 12.45 34.25 -13.59
CA VAL A 88 11.41 35.11 -14.20
C VAL A 88 11.33 36.48 -13.52
N PHE A 89 11.66 36.56 -12.22
CA PHE A 89 11.57 37.77 -11.41
C PHE A 89 12.89 38.55 -11.34
N ASP A 90 14.00 37.87 -11.63
CA ASP A 90 15.35 38.46 -11.66
C ASP A 90 16.11 37.88 -12.86
N ARG A 91 16.05 38.60 -13.98
CA ARG A 91 16.54 38.16 -15.30
C ARG A 91 17.98 38.56 -15.58
N ASP A 92 18.67 39.13 -14.60
CA ASP A 92 20.05 39.59 -14.75
C ASP A 92 21.07 38.42 -14.73
N ASP A 93 20.62 37.19 -14.45
CA ASP A 93 21.44 35.97 -14.39
C ASP A 93 20.99 34.89 -15.41
N ILE A 94 21.71 33.76 -15.46
CA ILE A 94 21.46 32.63 -16.35
C ILE A 94 20.53 31.61 -15.68
N ALA A 95 19.43 31.25 -16.36
CA ALA A 95 18.50 30.22 -15.92
C ALA A 95 19.13 28.83 -15.95
N GLN A 96 19.04 28.09 -14.84
CA GLN A 96 19.63 26.74 -14.70
C GLN A 96 18.75 25.63 -15.31
N VAL A 97 18.46 25.73 -16.62
CA VAL A 97 17.59 24.80 -17.36
C VAL A 97 18.10 23.36 -17.30
N GLY A 98 19.42 23.16 -17.43
CA GLY A 98 20.05 21.84 -17.42
C GLY A 98 19.80 21.08 -16.12
N VAL A 99 20.03 21.73 -14.97
CA VAL A 99 19.86 21.11 -13.65
C VAL A 99 18.38 20.82 -13.38
N ALA A 100 17.50 21.79 -13.62
CA ALA A 100 16.06 21.58 -13.48
C ALA A 100 15.56 20.41 -14.37
N GLY A 101 16.05 20.36 -15.61
CA GLY A 101 15.77 19.27 -16.54
C GLY A 101 16.20 17.89 -16.06
N ILE A 102 17.39 17.76 -15.49
CA ILE A 102 17.89 16.49 -14.94
C ILE A 102 16.99 16.01 -13.79
N LEU A 103 16.61 16.90 -12.87
CA LEU A 103 15.75 16.54 -11.73
C LEU A 103 14.38 16.07 -12.19
N ALA A 104 13.75 16.80 -13.12
CA ALA A 104 12.48 16.39 -13.72
C ALA A 104 12.60 15.10 -14.53
N GLY A 105 13.70 14.89 -15.25
CA GLY A 105 13.97 13.64 -15.96
C GLY A 105 14.08 12.43 -15.02
N ILE A 106 14.76 12.58 -13.88
CA ILE A 106 14.81 11.55 -12.84
C ILE A 106 13.42 11.27 -12.30
N ALA A 107 12.65 12.31 -11.97
CA ALA A 107 11.26 12.17 -11.54
C ALA A 107 10.40 11.41 -12.58
N ALA A 108 10.56 11.74 -13.85
CA ALA A 108 9.84 11.09 -14.94
C ALA A 108 10.17 9.59 -15.02
N VAL A 109 11.44 9.21 -14.87
CA VAL A 109 11.84 7.79 -14.83
C VAL A 109 11.23 7.08 -13.63
N LEU A 110 11.28 7.68 -12.44
CA LEU A 110 10.74 7.08 -11.22
C LEU A 110 9.21 6.95 -11.26
N GLY A 111 8.51 8.03 -11.62
CA GLY A 111 7.05 8.07 -11.75
C GLY A 111 6.56 7.17 -12.89
N GLY A 112 7.24 7.19 -14.04
CA GLY A 112 6.95 6.33 -15.18
C GLY A 112 7.13 4.85 -14.88
N ASN A 113 8.16 4.47 -14.12
CA ASN A 113 8.32 3.08 -13.67
C ASN A 113 7.18 2.65 -12.74
N GLY A 114 6.80 3.51 -11.78
CA GLY A 114 5.65 3.25 -10.91
C GLY A 114 4.33 3.09 -11.69
N LEU A 115 4.13 3.92 -12.72
CA LEU A 115 3.00 3.83 -13.64
C LEU A 115 2.96 2.49 -14.39
N ILE A 116 4.11 2.04 -14.92
CA ILE A 116 4.22 0.76 -15.63
C ILE A 116 3.91 -0.41 -14.69
N THR A 117 4.43 -0.38 -13.46
CA THR A 117 4.15 -1.42 -12.47
C THR A 117 2.66 -1.48 -12.12
N GLU A 118 2.01 -0.35 -11.85
CA GLU A 118 0.57 -0.32 -11.55
C GLU A 118 -0.25 -0.90 -12.71
N VAL A 119 0.06 -0.52 -13.96
CA VAL A 119 -0.66 -1.03 -15.13
C VAL A 119 -0.46 -2.54 -15.31
N ARG A 120 0.74 -3.06 -15.04
CA ARG A 120 1.06 -4.49 -15.19
C ARG A 120 0.49 -5.35 -14.06
N GLU A 121 0.53 -4.85 -12.83
CA GLU A 121 0.22 -5.65 -11.64
C GLU A 121 -1.16 -5.35 -11.04
N SER A 122 -1.85 -4.29 -11.49
CA SER A 122 -3.17 -3.88 -11.01
C SER A 122 -3.27 -3.84 -9.48
N LEU A 123 -2.36 -3.08 -8.86
CA LEU A 123 -2.27 -2.97 -7.40
C LEU A 123 -3.59 -2.45 -6.81
N GLY A 124 -4.38 -1.73 -7.60
CA GLY A 124 -5.72 -1.28 -7.26
C GLY A 124 -5.68 0.04 -6.51
N THR A 125 -4.69 0.87 -6.83
CA THR A 125 -4.54 2.22 -6.31
C THR A 125 -5.73 3.09 -6.75
N ASP A 126 -6.18 3.99 -5.88
CA ASP A 126 -7.35 4.81 -6.17
C ASP A 126 -7.06 5.81 -7.32
N PRO A 127 -7.97 5.96 -8.30
CA PRO A 127 -7.81 6.94 -9.38
C PRO A 127 -7.56 8.38 -8.90
N GLY A 128 -8.09 8.77 -7.73
CA GLY A 128 -7.83 10.07 -7.11
C GLY A 128 -6.38 10.26 -6.70
N ILE A 129 -5.72 9.21 -6.20
CA ILE A 129 -4.28 9.25 -5.87
C ILE A 129 -3.47 9.42 -7.15
N HIS A 130 -3.79 8.69 -8.23
CA HIS A 130 -3.11 8.86 -9.51
C HIS A 130 -3.29 10.26 -10.09
N ARG A 131 -4.47 10.88 -9.94
CA ARG A 131 -4.66 12.28 -10.37
C ARG A 131 -3.84 13.27 -9.55
N LEU A 132 -3.72 13.06 -8.24
CA LEU A 132 -2.85 13.87 -7.40
C LEU A 132 -1.38 13.75 -7.84
N LEU A 133 -0.90 12.52 -8.04
CA LEU A 133 0.46 12.28 -8.56
C LEU A 133 0.63 12.92 -9.93
N GLY A 134 -0.34 12.74 -10.83
CA GLY A 134 -0.35 13.39 -12.15
C GLY A 134 -0.23 14.91 -12.05
N ALA A 135 -0.94 15.56 -11.12
CA ALA A 135 -0.85 17.01 -10.91
C ALA A 135 0.53 17.45 -10.38
N LEU A 136 1.14 16.66 -9.49
CA LEU A 136 2.45 16.94 -8.91
C LEU A 136 3.60 16.82 -9.90
N HIS A 137 3.45 16.02 -10.96
CA HIS A 137 4.36 16.02 -12.10
C HIS A 137 4.00 17.12 -13.11
N LEU A 138 2.73 17.19 -13.51
CA LEU A 138 2.27 18.02 -14.63
C LEU A 138 2.43 19.52 -14.36
N ILE A 139 1.90 20.03 -13.25
CA ILE A 139 1.83 21.48 -12.99
C ILE A 139 3.23 22.09 -12.88
N PRO A 140 4.12 21.63 -11.98
CA PRO A 140 5.44 22.23 -11.86
C PRO A 140 6.26 22.07 -13.16
N SER A 141 6.20 20.92 -13.83
CA SER A 141 6.99 20.67 -15.03
C SER A 141 6.49 21.45 -16.26
N VAL A 142 5.19 21.69 -16.41
CA VAL A 142 4.66 22.59 -17.46
C VAL A 142 5.13 24.02 -17.23
N LEU A 143 5.02 24.53 -16.00
CA LEU A 143 5.44 25.90 -15.69
C LEU A 143 6.95 26.05 -15.88
N ALA A 144 7.74 25.11 -15.37
CA ALA A 144 9.19 25.07 -15.56
C ALA A 144 9.59 24.98 -17.03
N ALA A 145 8.90 24.16 -17.84
CA ALA A 145 9.14 24.08 -19.28
C ALA A 145 8.84 25.41 -19.99
N GLY A 146 7.77 26.11 -19.60
CA GLY A 146 7.46 27.45 -20.10
C GLY A 146 8.59 28.45 -19.81
N VAL A 147 9.09 28.46 -18.57
CA VAL A 147 10.24 29.31 -18.19
C VAL A 147 11.51 28.90 -18.94
N ALA A 148 11.77 27.61 -19.09
CA ALA A 148 12.92 27.11 -19.85
C ALA A 148 12.89 27.55 -21.32
N VAL A 149 11.73 27.44 -21.98
CA VAL A 149 11.57 27.89 -23.37
C VAL A 149 11.83 29.40 -23.48
N LEU A 150 11.31 30.19 -22.53
CA LEU A 150 11.56 31.63 -22.48
C LEU A 150 13.06 31.95 -22.33
N ALA A 151 13.72 31.34 -21.34
CA ALA A 151 15.16 31.53 -21.11
C ALA A 151 16.01 31.11 -22.30
N ILE A 152 15.65 30.00 -22.98
CA ILE A 152 16.33 29.55 -24.21
C ILE A 152 16.15 30.57 -25.32
N SER A 153 14.94 31.12 -25.49
CA SER A 153 14.66 32.12 -26.53
C SER A 153 15.38 33.46 -26.29
N GLU A 154 15.68 33.78 -25.04
CA GLU A 154 16.45 34.97 -24.64
C GLU A 154 17.96 34.69 -24.56
N GLU A 155 18.42 33.51 -25.00
CA GLU A 155 19.81 33.05 -24.91
C GLU A 155 20.40 33.07 -23.48
N ALA A 156 19.52 33.08 -22.48
CA ALA A 156 19.84 33.19 -21.05
C ALA A 156 19.74 31.83 -20.33
N ALA A 157 19.88 30.73 -21.06
CA ALA A 157 19.72 29.37 -20.53
C ALA A 157 21.06 28.61 -20.42
N ALA A 158 21.38 28.14 -19.22
CA ALA A 158 22.41 27.13 -19.03
C ALA A 158 21.84 25.74 -19.30
N GLY A 159 22.38 25.05 -20.31
CA GLY A 159 22.02 23.66 -20.62
C GLY A 159 20.62 23.51 -21.22
N ALA A 160 20.36 24.18 -22.35
CA ALA A 160 19.08 24.18 -23.06
C ALA A 160 18.43 22.78 -23.26
N PHE A 161 19.24 21.73 -23.45
CA PHE A 161 18.74 20.35 -23.57
C PHE A 161 17.98 19.84 -22.33
N GLY A 162 18.12 20.49 -21.16
CA GLY A 162 17.35 20.19 -19.96
C GLY A 162 15.83 20.26 -20.17
N VAL A 163 15.35 21.03 -21.15
CA VAL A 163 13.92 21.09 -21.52
C VAL A 163 13.33 19.71 -21.82
N LEU A 164 14.13 18.78 -22.34
CA LEU A 164 13.68 17.41 -22.64
C LEU A 164 13.24 16.65 -21.38
N GLY A 165 13.95 16.84 -20.26
CA GLY A 165 13.59 16.21 -18.99
C GLY A 165 12.28 16.76 -18.42
N LEU A 166 12.07 18.08 -18.54
CA LEU A 166 10.81 18.72 -18.17
C LEU A 166 9.64 18.19 -19.01
N VAL A 167 9.82 18.09 -20.33
CA VAL A 167 8.81 17.55 -21.25
C VAL A 167 8.50 16.08 -20.93
N ALA A 168 9.52 15.26 -20.64
CA ALA A 168 9.31 13.86 -20.26
C ALA A 168 8.45 13.75 -18.99
N ASP A 169 8.69 14.61 -18.00
CA ASP A 169 7.92 14.61 -16.75
C ASP A 169 6.47 15.10 -16.96
N VAL A 170 6.27 16.08 -17.83
CA VAL A 170 4.94 16.51 -18.30
C VAL A 170 4.17 15.32 -18.90
N VAL A 171 4.83 14.51 -19.75
CA VAL A 171 4.22 13.31 -20.33
C VAL A 171 3.80 12.32 -19.25
N VAL A 172 4.64 12.07 -18.24
CA VAL A 172 4.29 11.20 -17.09
C VAL A 172 3.07 11.75 -16.35
N GLY A 173 3.05 13.05 -16.07
CA GLY A 173 1.91 13.73 -15.47
C GLY A 173 0.61 13.52 -16.27
N LEU A 174 0.66 13.71 -17.59
CA LEU A 174 -0.48 13.47 -18.48
C LEU A 174 -0.93 12.01 -18.47
N LEU A 175 0.00 11.06 -18.54
CA LEU A 175 -0.32 9.63 -18.55
C LEU A 175 -1.08 9.19 -17.30
N HIS A 176 -0.78 9.75 -16.13
CA HIS A 176 -1.56 9.52 -14.91
C HIS A 176 -3.04 9.89 -15.08
N PHE A 177 -3.35 11.02 -15.72
CA PHE A 177 -4.74 11.42 -16.01
C PHE A 177 -5.40 10.59 -17.11
N LEU A 178 -4.62 10.19 -18.12
CA LEU A 178 -5.14 9.46 -19.28
C LEU A 178 -5.45 7.99 -18.95
N LEU A 179 -4.58 7.34 -18.18
CA LEU A 179 -4.69 5.92 -17.85
C LEU A 179 -5.61 5.65 -16.66
N PHE A 180 -5.66 6.55 -15.67
CA PHE A 180 -6.43 6.34 -14.43
C PHE A 180 -7.69 7.20 -14.40
N ARG A 181 -8.51 7.02 -15.45
CA ARG A 181 -9.82 7.66 -15.59
C ARG A 181 -10.87 6.90 -14.79
N GLY A 182 -11.67 7.62 -14.00
CA GLY A 182 -12.79 7.05 -13.25
C GLY A 182 -13.10 7.79 -11.96
N PRO A 183 -14.30 7.58 -11.39
CA PRO A 183 -14.66 8.16 -10.10
C PRO A 183 -13.64 7.73 -9.03
N ALA A 184 -13.19 8.68 -8.20
CA ALA A 184 -12.46 8.32 -6.97
C ALA A 184 -13.39 7.48 -6.11
N HIS A 185 -12.88 6.37 -5.60
CA HIS A 185 -13.69 5.40 -4.90
C HIS A 185 -13.91 5.88 -3.47
N ARG A 186 -15.16 5.82 -3.00
CA ARG A 186 -15.45 6.04 -1.59
C ARG A 186 -14.87 4.88 -0.77
N GLY A 187 -14.54 5.11 0.51
CA GLY A 187 -13.95 4.09 1.38
C GLY A 187 -14.72 2.75 1.38
N SER A 188 -16.04 2.80 1.22
CA SER A 188 -16.94 1.63 1.07
C SER A 188 -16.61 0.73 -0.13
N ASP A 189 -16.14 1.29 -1.24
CA ASP A 189 -15.85 0.52 -2.46
C ASP A 189 -14.47 -0.12 -2.38
N ARG A 190 -13.52 0.55 -1.70
CA ARG A 190 -12.22 -0.03 -1.35
C ARG A 190 -12.38 -1.19 -0.38
N TRP A 191 -13.23 -1.06 0.64
CA TRP A 191 -13.55 -2.13 1.57
C TRP A 191 -14.11 -3.36 0.85
N ARG A 192 -15.18 -3.17 0.05
CA ARG A 192 -15.83 -4.26 -0.70
C ARG A 192 -14.87 -5.00 -1.63
N ARG A 193 -13.99 -4.30 -2.34
CA ARG A 193 -12.99 -4.94 -3.22
C ARG A 193 -11.98 -5.77 -2.45
N ASN A 194 -11.44 -5.25 -1.35
CA ASN A 194 -10.48 -6.01 -0.56
C ASN A 194 -11.15 -7.20 0.13
N LEU A 195 -12.43 -7.08 0.49
CA LEU A 195 -13.17 -8.19 1.09
C LEU A 195 -13.37 -9.30 0.06
N LYS A 196 -13.76 -8.94 -1.17
CA LYS A 196 -13.84 -9.88 -2.28
C LYS A 196 -12.51 -10.58 -2.55
N ARG A 197 -11.38 -9.84 -2.57
CA ARG A 197 -10.04 -10.43 -2.73
C ARG A 197 -9.68 -11.40 -1.60
N LEU A 198 -10.09 -11.10 -0.38
CA LEU A 198 -9.92 -11.98 0.77
C LEU A 198 -10.77 -13.25 0.63
N GLU A 199 -12.04 -13.12 0.26
CA GLU A 199 -12.93 -14.25 0.01
C GLU A 199 -12.40 -15.16 -1.11
N GLU A 200 -12.00 -14.60 -2.25
CA GLU A 200 -11.37 -15.34 -3.36
C GLU A 200 -10.10 -16.07 -2.90
N ALA A 201 -9.28 -15.46 -2.04
CA ALA A 201 -8.09 -16.11 -1.50
C ALA A 201 -8.43 -17.30 -0.59
N VAL A 202 -9.47 -17.20 0.24
CA VAL A 202 -9.97 -18.31 1.09
C VAL A 202 -10.59 -19.43 0.22
N GLU A 203 -11.35 -19.06 -0.80
CA GLU A 203 -11.98 -20.01 -1.72
C GLU A 203 -10.96 -20.80 -2.54
N SER A 204 -9.83 -20.16 -2.91
CA SER A 204 -8.73 -20.80 -3.64
C SER A 204 -7.91 -21.80 -2.80
N MET A 205 -8.11 -21.86 -1.49
CA MET A 205 -7.39 -22.79 -0.63
C MET A 205 -7.74 -24.25 -0.98
N PRO A 206 -6.75 -25.14 -1.12
CA PRO A 206 -7.02 -26.56 -1.28
C PRO A 206 -7.83 -27.10 -0.08
N PRO A 207 -8.79 -28.03 -0.30
CA PRO A 207 -9.66 -28.52 0.77
C PRO A 207 -8.91 -29.05 2.00
N ALA A 208 -7.78 -29.72 1.79
CA ALA A 208 -6.92 -30.22 2.86
C ALA A 208 -6.32 -29.07 3.70
N GLU A 209 -5.90 -27.97 3.09
CA GLU A 209 -5.36 -26.83 3.82
C GLU A 209 -6.43 -26.11 4.62
N ARG A 210 -7.62 -25.94 4.01
CA ARG A 210 -8.78 -25.37 4.69
C ARG A 210 -9.17 -26.18 5.92
N ALA A 211 -9.19 -27.51 5.80
CA ALA A 211 -9.46 -28.40 6.92
C ALA A 211 -8.41 -28.27 8.04
N ARG A 212 -7.12 -28.22 7.70
CA ARG A 212 -6.03 -28.04 8.69
C ARG A 212 -6.15 -26.71 9.44
N VAL A 213 -6.37 -25.60 8.73
CA VAL A 213 -6.53 -24.27 9.33
C VAL A 213 -7.77 -24.24 10.23
N SER A 214 -8.89 -24.79 9.76
CA SER A 214 -10.12 -24.88 10.54
C SER A 214 -9.92 -25.69 11.82
N ALA A 215 -9.23 -26.83 11.74
CA ALA A 215 -8.95 -27.67 12.91
C ALA A 215 -8.02 -26.95 13.93
N ASP A 216 -6.97 -26.26 13.46
CA ASP A 216 -6.09 -25.49 14.35
C ASP A 216 -6.84 -24.35 15.04
N LEU A 217 -7.71 -23.64 14.32
CA LEU A 217 -8.55 -22.59 14.91
C LEU A 217 -9.51 -23.15 15.95
N GLN A 218 -10.24 -24.22 15.64
CA GLN A 218 -11.18 -24.83 16.60
C GLN A 218 -10.45 -25.33 17.85
N GLY A 219 -9.33 -26.05 17.69
CA GLY A 219 -8.54 -26.51 18.84
C GLY A 219 -7.98 -25.36 19.68
N ALA A 220 -7.64 -24.23 19.04
CA ALA A 220 -7.20 -23.05 19.78
C ALA A 220 -8.35 -22.38 20.54
N LEU A 221 -9.52 -22.24 19.92
CA LEU A 221 -10.72 -21.72 20.59
C LEU A 221 -11.07 -22.59 21.81
N GLU A 222 -10.96 -23.92 21.70
CA GLU A 222 -11.30 -24.87 22.79
C GLU A 222 -10.42 -24.60 23.99
N VAL A 223 -9.10 -24.47 23.73
CA VAL A 223 -8.11 -24.11 24.75
C VAL A 223 -8.44 -22.76 25.40
N LEU A 224 -8.88 -21.75 24.65
CA LEU A 224 -9.23 -20.45 25.22
C LEU A 224 -10.46 -20.55 26.13
N ALA A 225 -11.48 -21.29 25.72
CA ALA A 225 -12.69 -21.51 26.51
C ALA A 225 -12.42 -22.32 27.78
N GLU A 226 -11.69 -23.43 27.68
CA GLU A 226 -11.30 -24.27 28.82
C GLU A 226 -10.50 -23.49 29.87
N ARG A 227 -9.71 -22.52 29.43
CA ARG A 227 -8.88 -21.67 30.29
C ARG A 227 -9.61 -20.44 30.82
N GLY A 228 -10.89 -20.26 30.49
CA GLY A 228 -11.70 -19.12 30.89
C GLY A 228 -11.20 -17.78 30.34
N LEU A 229 -10.45 -17.81 29.23
CA LEU A 229 -9.94 -16.60 28.57
C LEU A 229 -10.98 -15.95 27.65
N ILE A 230 -12.00 -16.71 27.24
CA ILE A 230 -13.18 -16.24 26.52
C ILE A 230 -14.43 -16.82 27.18
N ASP A 231 -15.54 -16.08 27.13
CA ASP A 231 -16.82 -16.58 27.66
C ASP A 231 -17.57 -17.49 26.67
N GLY A 232 -18.66 -18.11 27.11
CA GLY A 232 -19.45 -19.01 26.28
C GLY A 232 -20.09 -18.31 25.06
N ALA A 233 -20.44 -17.03 25.18
CA ALA A 233 -21.02 -16.27 24.08
C ALA A 233 -19.95 -15.90 23.02
N GLU A 234 -18.75 -15.55 23.45
CA GLU A 234 -17.59 -15.35 22.58
C GLU A 234 -17.20 -16.62 21.85
N TRP A 235 -17.15 -17.75 22.57
CA TRP A 235 -16.94 -19.07 21.98
C TRP A 235 -17.98 -19.39 20.90
N ASP A 236 -19.26 -19.22 21.21
CA ASP A 236 -20.35 -19.49 20.28
C ASP A 236 -20.31 -18.61 19.03
N ARG A 237 -19.94 -17.34 19.18
CA ARG A 237 -19.71 -16.46 18.03
C ARG A 237 -18.51 -16.92 17.23
N ALA A 238 -17.35 -17.10 17.87
CA ALA A 238 -16.07 -17.38 17.22
C ALA A 238 -16.08 -18.69 16.42
N ARG A 239 -16.68 -19.76 16.96
CA ARG A 239 -16.69 -21.07 16.30
C ARG A 239 -17.47 -21.10 14.99
N GLY A 240 -18.40 -20.16 14.79
CA GLY A 240 -19.19 -20.01 13.56
C GLY A 240 -18.53 -19.11 12.51
N VAL A 241 -17.41 -18.47 12.82
CA VAL A 241 -16.76 -17.52 11.90
C VAL A 241 -15.95 -18.26 10.82
N ARG A 242 -16.09 -17.82 9.57
CA ARG A 242 -15.31 -18.34 8.44
C ARG A 242 -13.84 -17.92 8.57
N ILE A 243 -12.94 -18.77 8.07
CA ILE A 243 -11.51 -18.43 7.93
C ILE A 243 -11.35 -17.10 7.17
N GLY A 244 -10.45 -16.25 7.64
CA GLY A 244 -10.20 -14.91 7.12
C GLY A 244 -11.08 -13.83 7.75
N LEU A 245 -12.12 -14.19 8.51
CA LEU A 245 -13.07 -13.23 9.08
C LEU A 245 -13.05 -13.21 10.61
N LEU A 246 -12.22 -14.01 11.28
CA LEU A 246 -12.23 -14.12 12.75
C LEU A 246 -11.89 -12.79 13.39
N GLY A 247 -10.76 -12.18 13.01
CA GLY A 247 -10.36 -10.87 13.51
C GLY A 247 -11.38 -9.78 13.18
N ILE A 248 -11.91 -9.79 11.95
CA ILE A 248 -12.91 -8.82 11.46
C ILE A 248 -14.20 -8.89 12.30
N SER A 249 -14.65 -10.10 12.65
CA SER A 249 -15.94 -10.32 13.30
C SER A 249 -15.86 -10.19 14.82
N MET A 250 -14.76 -10.63 15.43
CA MET A 250 -14.59 -10.65 16.89
C MET A 250 -13.98 -9.37 17.44
N ALA A 251 -13.20 -8.65 16.63
CA ALA A 251 -12.59 -7.37 16.99
C ALA A 251 -12.67 -6.38 15.82
N PRO A 252 -13.90 -5.98 15.42
CA PRO A 252 -14.12 -5.08 14.30
C PRO A 252 -13.48 -3.72 14.55
N ARG A 253 -12.96 -3.15 13.46
CA ARG A 253 -12.42 -1.78 13.45
C ARG A 253 -13.54 -0.80 13.12
N GLU A 254 -13.90 0.05 14.07
CA GLU A 254 -14.93 1.07 13.88
C GLU A 254 -14.61 2.06 12.75
N ASP A 255 -13.33 2.27 12.46
CA ASP A 255 -12.84 3.20 11.43
C ASP A 255 -12.82 2.61 10.01
N MET A 256 -12.97 1.28 9.87
CA MET A 256 -12.95 0.62 8.55
C MET A 256 -14.22 -0.15 8.21
N THR A 257 -15.07 -0.46 9.19
CA THR A 257 -16.33 -1.16 8.94
C THR A 257 -17.34 -0.16 8.35
N PRO A 258 -17.86 -0.36 7.12
CA PRO A 258 -18.89 0.52 6.58
C PRO A 258 -20.11 0.53 7.51
N ARG A 259 -20.60 1.72 7.86
CA ARG A 259 -21.90 1.89 8.52
C ARG A 259 -23.04 1.76 7.51
#